data_AF-A0A4Q5LTE3-F1
#
_entry.id   AF-A0A4Q5LTE3-F1
#
_cell.length_a   1.000
_cell.length_b   1.000
_cell.length_c   1.000
_cell.angle_alpha   90.00
_cell.angle_beta   90.00
_cell.angle_gamma   90.00
#
_symmetry.space_group_name_H-M   'P 1'
#
loop_
_entity.id
_entity.type
_entity.pdbx_description
1 polymer ?
#
loop_
_entity_poly.entity_id
_entity_poly.type
_entity_poly.pdbx_seq_one_letter_code
_entity_poly.pdbx_strand_id
1 'polypeptide(L)'
;MTKIEHTHFIEYLNFLGNRYQKLVLPQEKLAKLKQLNDQQINQYLQLLYQKFELNGAYEEKSFLNMVNPVKEEPEIIEVEAEELPVILPESKVEKTPIQLPVTIPIEANPEPEPAQVERPLPVKESALPVKTVSPNVPEKPITNPVQVKTNPAVSTVSPSKPPVNRESMVKPRYKYNFWRIGIVSFVVLSLAYTVYKFVAYQKLGYIYVLTDELLVRTSSEKNGKVLGSMNLFGHARGRDNKDVLTFAELKLYSNEKQGAFYKVIMSDFPFISYLFNLNDIGYVYAKYVTTDKNEQQTYQKIFKPIKDDYYELKSLEYAYRAIIVNAITTQPALMRLVLKGPCDSPSMNVRNAPLRIGQYQNRDKTVFFVLVQLSDGNYYSIEGDGFYNALPAKPIYLGDELMQAAGKFQQKGDSFIWESCDKTITARSNKGEFDYFEVE
;
A
#
# COMPACT_ATOMS: atom_id res chain seq x y z
N MET A 1 26.02 0.62 5.88
CA MET A 1 27.22 1.47 5.72
C MET A 1 26.99 2.36 4.51
N THR A 2 27.48 3.59 4.53
CA THR A 2 27.45 4.48 3.37
C THR A 2 28.43 4.00 2.30
N LYS A 3 28.17 4.28 1.03
CA LYS A 3 29.08 4.00 -0.10
C LYS A 3 29.98 5.20 -0.47
N ILE A 4 29.92 6.27 0.31
CA ILE A 4 30.75 7.47 0.15
C ILE A 4 32.07 7.25 0.88
N GLU A 5 33.17 7.22 0.13
CA GLU A 5 34.54 7.22 0.66
C GLU A 5 34.88 8.58 1.32
N HIS A 6 35.78 8.58 2.30
CA HIS A 6 36.27 9.79 3.00
C HIS A 6 36.75 10.87 2.03
N THR A 7 37.45 10.47 0.96
CA THR A 7 37.90 11.30 -0.18
C THR A 7 36.76 12.17 -0.75
N HIS A 8 35.59 11.58 -0.97
CA HIS A 8 34.44 12.20 -1.63
C HIS A 8 33.42 12.80 -0.65
N PHE A 9 33.57 12.64 0.67
CA PHE A 9 32.60 13.10 1.67
C PHE A 9 32.28 14.60 1.57
N ILE A 10 33.28 15.46 1.36
CA ILE A 10 33.06 16.92 1.23
C ILE A 10 32.39 17.28 -0.10
N GLU A 11 32.72 16.57 -1.18
CA GLU A 11 32.09 16.76 -2.49
C GLU A 11 30.62 16.36 -2.44
N TYR A 12 30.31 15.28 -1.73
CA TYR A 12 28.94 14.82 -1.48
C TYR A 12 28.14 15.81 -0.61
N LEU A 13 28.74 16.39 0.44
CA LEU A 13 28.10 17.46 1.21
C LEU A 13 27.83 18.71 0.36
N ASN A 14 28.72 19.05 -0.57
CA ASN A 14 28.50 20.16 -1.51
C ASN A 14 27.41 19.82 -2.55
N PHE A 15 27.36 18.59 -3.05
CA PHE A 15 26.27 18.09 -3.90
C PHE A 15 24.91 18.19 -3.18
N LEU A 16 24.83 17.75 -1.93
CA LEU A 16 23.62 17.89 -1.10
C LEU A 16 23.27 19.36 -0.83
N GLY A 17 24.25 20.23 -0.58
CA GLY A 17 24.03 21.68 -0.42
C GLY A 17 23.49 22.36 -1.68
N ASN A 18 23.95 21.92 -2.86
CA ASN A 18 23.45 22.40 -4.15
C ASN A 18 22.03 21.87 -4.45
N ARG A 19 21.75 20.59 -4.15
CA ARG A 19 20.43 19.97 -4.35
C ARG A 19 19.39 20.49 -3.34
N TYR A 20 19.83 20.84 -2.13
CA TYR A 20 18.98 21.27 -1.02
C TYR A 20 19.52 22.58 -0.42
N GLN A 21 18.95 23.72 -0.81
CA GLN A 21 19.39 25.06 -0.37
C GLN A 21 19.43 25.26 1.17
N LYS A 22 18.72 24.43 1.94
CA LYS A 22 18.73 24.41 3.42
C LYS A 22 19.94 23.69 4.04
N LEU A 23 20.79 23.07 3.21
CA LEU A 23 21.93 22.23 3.59
C LEU A 23 23.29 22.86 3.27
N VAL A 24 23.32 24.12 2.79
CA VAL A 24 24.57 24.85 2.50
C VAL A 24 25.37 25.05 3.79
N LEU A 25 26.52 24.40 3.88
CA LEU A 25 27.43 24.47 5.03
C LEU A 25 28.47 25.59 4.83
N PRO A 26 28.69 26.49 5.82
CA PRO A 26 29.79 27.44 5.80
C PRO A 26 31.14 26.74 5.67
N GLN A 27 32.10 27.32 4.92
CA GLN A 27 33.40 26.71 4.67
C GLN A 27 34.19 26.37 5.94
N GLU A 28 34.08 27.18 7.00
CA GLU A 28 34.66 26.90 8.32
C GLU A 28 34.19 25.57 8.94
N LYS A 29 32.95 25.14 8.64
CA LYS A 29 32.41 23.85 9.08
C LYS A 29 32.90 22.72 8.18
N LEU A 30 32.91 22.93 6.86
CA LEU A 30 33.47 21.96 5.91
C LEU A 30 34.96 21.65 6.19
N ALA A 31 35.74 22.66 6.59
CA ALA A 31 37.14 22.49 6.99
C ALA A 31 37.31 21.56 8.21
N LYS A 32 36.41 21.66 9.21
CA LYS A 32 36.39 20.76 10.38
C LYS A 32 35.89 19.36 10.03
N LEU A 33 34.91 19.24 9.12
CA LEU A 33 34.36 17.96 8.67
C LEU A 33 35.38 17.11 7.90
N LYS A 34 36.41 17.70 7.29
CA LYS A 34 37.54 16.95 6.67
C LYS A 34 38.33 16.09 7.67
N GLN A 35 38.32 16.45 8.96
CA GLN A 35 39.10 15.79 10.01
C GLN A 35 38.38 14.59 10.66
N LEU A 36 37.15 14.28 10.24
CA LEU A 36 36.41 13.11 10.70
C LEU A 36 36.96 11.82 10.09
N ASN A 37 36.85 10.70 10.81
CA ASN A 37 37.11 9.35 10.27
C ASN A 37 35.85 8.70 9.68
N ASP A 38 35.98 7.57 8.98
CA ASP A 38 34.85 6.89 8.30
C ASP A 38 33.66 6.58 9.22
N GLN A 39 33.91 6.21 10.47
CA GLN A 39 32.84 5.93 11.45
C GLN A 39 32.07 7.20 11.81
N GLN A 40 32.78 8.30 12.05
CA GLN A 40 32.18 9.61 12.31
C GLN A 40 31.48 10.17 11.07
N ILE A 41 31.99 9.90 9.86
CA ILE A 41 31.35 10.25 8.57
C ILE A 41 30.03 9.49 8.40
N ASN A 42 30.01 8.17 8.63
CA ASN A 42 28.79 7.36 8.59
C ASN A 42 27.75 7.89 9.60
N GLN A 43 28.14 8.19 10.84
CA GLN A 43 27.26 8.77 11.86
C GLN A 43 26.74 10.17 11.47
N TYR A 44 27.60 11.04 10.94
CA TYR A 44 27.22 12.37 10.49
C TYR A 44 26.21 12.31 9.34
N LEU A 45 26.44 11.44 8.35
CA LEU A 45 25.52 11.23 7.23
C LEU A 45 24.17 10.66 7.70
N GLN A 46 24.14 9.70 8.62
CA GLN A 46 22.88 9.21 9.21
C GLN A 46 22.08 10.32 9.90
N LEU A 47 22.74 11.14 10.73
CA LEU A 47 22.10 12.29 11.40
C LEU A 47 21.62 13.34 10.39
N LEU A 48 22.36 13.56 9.30
CA LEU A 48 21.98 14.47 8.23
C LEU A 48 20.75 13.95 7.47
N TYR A 49 20.73 12.68 7.08
CA TYR A 49 19.58 12.05 6.42
C TYR A 49 18.33 12.08 7.31
N GLN A 50 18.47 11.76 8.60
CA GLN A 50 17.37 11.83 9.57
C GLN A 50 16.85 13.26 9.73
N LYS A 51 17.74 14.26 9.85
CA LYS A 51 17.37 15.66 10.10
C LYS A 51 16.74 16.36 8.90
N PHE A 52 17.08 15.96 7.69
CA PHE A 52 16.57 16.55 6.44
C PHE A 52 15.62 15.62 5.67
N GLU A 53 15.18 14.51 6.29
CA GLU A 53 14.26 13.49 5.74
C GLU A 53 14.72 12.91 4.38
N LEU A 54 16.04 12.80 4.17
CA LEU A 54 16.63 12.34 2.91
C LEU A 54 16.72 10.81 2.84
N ASN A 55 16.51 10.26 1.65
CA ASN A 55 16.83 8.86 1.36
C ASN A 55 18.32 8.71 1.00
N GLY A 56 19.16 8.43 2.00
CA GLY A 56 20.60 8.29 1.82
C GLY A 56 21.01 7.35 0.69
N ALA A 57 20.36 6.19 0.55
CA ALA A 57 20.69 5.23 -0.51
C ALA A 57 20.43 5.77 -1.93
N TYR A 58 19.44 6.65 -2.10
CA TYR A 58 19.15 7.32 -3.37
C TYR A 58 20.09 8.51 -3.62
N GLU A 59 20.39 9.31 -2.61
CA GLU A 59 21.31 10.45 -2.73
C GLU A 59 22.76 10.00 -2.97
N GLU A 60 23.23 8.96 -2.26
CA GLU A 60 24.56 8.37 -2.47
C GLU A 60 24.69 7.78 -3.88
N LYS A 61 23.67 7.07 -4.39
CA LYS A 61 23.66 6.58 -5.78
C LYS A 61 23.62 7.74 -6.78
N SER A 62 22.84 8.79 -6.52
CA SER A 62 22.77 9.99 -7.39
C SER A 62 24.13 10.67 -7.52
N PHE A 63 24.88 10.77 -6.41
CA PHE A 63 26.21 11.37 -6.37
C PHE A 63 27.28 10.46 -7.00
N LEU A 64 27.30 9.16 -6.69
CA LEU A 64 28.27 8.23 -7.25
C LEU A 64 28.16 8.14 -8.79
N ASN A 65 26.94 8.15 -9.33
CA ASN A 65 26.68 8.24 -10.77
C ASN A 65 27.14 9.57 -11.40
N MET A 66 27.33 10.64 -10.62
CA MET A 66 27.83 11.94 -11.09
C MET A 66 29.37 12.01 -11.06
N VAL A 67 30.00 11.46 -10.02
CA VAL A 67 31.47 11.43 -9.89
C VAL A 67 32.08 10.39 -10.83
N ASN A 68 31.50 9.19 -10.85
CA ASN A 68 31.86 8.09 -11.74
C ASN A 68 30.68 7.84 -12.70
N PRO A 69 30.56 8.60 -13.80
CA PRO A 69 29.58 8.32 -14.83
C PRO A 69 29.94 7.01 -15.52
N VAL A 70 29.33 5.92 -15.04
CA VAL A 70 29.43 4.59 -15.65
C VAL A 70 28.97 4.73 -17.10
N LYS A 71 29.86 4.42 -18.04
CA LYS A 71 29.45 4.12 -19.41
C LYS A 71 28.70 2.80 -19.39
N GLU A 72 27.39 2.87 -19.16
CA GLU A 72 26.46 1.82 -19.51
C GLU A 72 26.40 1.77 -21.05
N GLU A 73 27.39 1.09 -21.66
CA GLU A 73 27.23 0.60 -23.03
C GLU A 73 26.04 -0.39 -22.99
N PRO A 74 25.03 -0.23 -23.85
CA PRO A 74 23.83 -1.04 -23.76
C PRO A 74 24.16 -2.48 -24.13
N GLU A 75 24.17 -3.35 -23.13
CA GLU A 75 24.36 -4.79 -23.29
C GLU A 75 23.21 -5.37 -24.12
N ILE A 76 23.46 -5.53 -25.42
CA ILE A 76 22.50 -6.15 -26.34
C ILE A 76 22.50 -7.64 -26.00
N ILE A 77 21.49 -8.06 -25.24
CA ILE A 77 21.20 -9.46 -24.98
C ILE A 77 20.67 -10.07 -26.29
N GLU A 78 21.58 -10.53 -27.15
CA GLU A 78 21.24 -11.51 -28.17
C GLU A 78 20.83 -12.81 -27.46
N VAL A 79 19.56 -13.17 -27.57
CA VAL A 79 19.02 -14.41 -27.00
C VAL A 79 19.39 -15.55 -27.94
N GLU A 80 20.59 -16.10 -27.76
CA GLU A 80 20.98 -17.35 -28.39
C GLU A 80 20.09 -18.49 -27.83
N ALA A 81 19.43 -19.22 -28.71
CA ALA A 81 18.35 -20.14 -28.36
C ALA A 81 18.87 -21.56 -28.15
N GLU A 82 19.33 -21.88 -26.94
CA GLU A 82 19.59 -23.28 -26.56
C GLU A 82 18.29 -24.10 -26.51
N GLU A 83 18.36 -25.35 -26.97
CA GLU A 83 17.20 -26.20 -27.21
C GLU A 83 16.65 -26.84 -25.93
N LEU A 84 15.32 -26.81 -25.76
CA LEU A 84 14.65 -27.45 -24.63
C LEU A 84 14.57 -28.99 -24.82
N PRO A 85 15.06 -29.80 -23.86
CA PRO A 85 14.93 -31.26 -23.95
C PRO A 85 13.48 -31.70 -23.74
N VAL A 86 12.89 -32.34 -24.75
CA VAL A 86 11.54 -32.89 -24.70
C VAL A 86 11.53 -34.19 -23.88
N ILE A 87 10.79 -34.19 -22.76
CA ILE A 87 10.55 -35.40 -21.96
C ILE A 87 9.20 -36.01 -22.34
N LEU A 88 9.22 -37.18 -22.97
CA LEU A 88 8.05 -38.02 -23.22
C LEU A 88 7.82 -39.01 -22.06
N PRO A 89 6.57 -39.30 -21.67
CA PRO A 89 6.26 -40.30 -20.66
C PRO A 89 6.05 -41.70 -21.28
N GLU A 90 6.84 -42.69 -20.86
CA GLU A 90 6.57 -44.11 -21.14
C GLU A 90 5.93 -44.84 -19.95
N SER A 91 5.28 -45.98 -20.24
CA SER A 91 4.34 -46.64 -19.33
C SER A 91 4.77 -48.03 -18.86
N LYS A 92 4.27 -48.40 -17.67
CA LYS A 92 4.21 -49.73 -17.03
C LYS A 92 4.48 -50.96 -17.92
N VAL A 93 5.27 -51.90 -17.39
CA VAL A 93 4.96 -53.35 -17.35
C VAL A 93 5.37 -53.92 -15.98
N GLU A 94 4.78 -55.04 -15.60
CA GLU A 94 4.71 -55.65 -14.26
C GLU A 94 5.37 -57.05 -14.23
N LYS A 95 5.99 -57.44 -13.08
CA LYS A 95 5.86 -58.80 -12.48
C LYS A 95 6.55 -59.01 -11.11
N THR A 96 6.01 -60.00 -10.39
CA THR A 96 6.19 -60.44 -8.99
C THR A 96 6.87 -61.84 -8.91
N PRO A 97 6.90 -62.60 -7.77
CA PRO A 97 7.19 -62.30 -6.35
C PRO A 97 8.18 -63.29 -5.68
N ILE A 98 8.68 -63.00 -4.45
CA ILE A 98 9.16 -64.00 -3.44
C ILE A 98 8.66 -63.59 -2.03
N GLN A 99 8.64 -64.53 -1.05
CA GLN A 99 7.82 -64.48 0.18
C GLN A 99 8.61 -64.49 1.53
N LEU A 100 8.05 -63.84 2.56
CA LEU A 100 7.93 -64.25 4.00
C LEU A 100 9.22 -64.54 4.85
N PRO A 101 9.13 -64.73 6.19
CA PRO A 101 8.20 -64.21 7.23
C PRO A 101 8.89 -63.65 8.52
N VAL A 102 8.19 -62.84 9.34
CA VAL A 102 8.48 -62.60 10.78
C VAL A 102 7.17 -62.41 11.58
N THR A 103 7.17 -62.74 12.89
CA THR A 103 6.01 -62.93 13.80
C THR A 103 6.35 -62.49 15.25
N ILE A 104 5.50 -62.46 16.29
CA ILE A 104 4.18 -63.09 16.54
C ILE A 104 3.02 -62.05 16.78
N PRO A 105 2.47 -61.66 17.98
CA PRO A 105 1.12 -61.06 18.05
C PRO A 105 0.98 -59.73 18.86
N ILE A 106 -0.27 -59.24 19.00
CA ILE A 106 -0.92 -58.91 20.30
C ILE A 106 -2.44 -59.12 20.16
N GLU A 107 -3.15 -59.29 21.27
CA GLU A 107 -4.49 -59.90 21.37
C GLU A 107 -5.68 -58.91 21.32
N ALA A 108 -6.88 -59.43 20.99
CA ALA A 108 -8.17 -58.78 21.28
C ALA A 108 -8.57 -59.04 22.76
N ASN A 109 -9.67 -58.57 23.39
CA ASN A 109 -10.96 -57.97 23.03
C ASN A 109 -11.55 -57.38 24.37
N PRO A 110 -12.81 -56.90 24.51
CA PRO A 110 -13.78 -56.34 23.58
C PRO A 110 -14.31 -54.92 23.97
N GLU A 111 -15.21 -54.42 23.13
CA GLU A 111 -16.33 -53.49 23.37
C GLU A 111 -17.02 -53.56 24.76
N PRO A 112 -17.70 -52.47 25.20
CA PRO A 112 -19.13 -52.35 24.88
C PRO A 112 -19.63 -50.94 24.44
N GLU A 113 -20.37 -50.90 23.34
CA GLU A 113 -21.40 -49.89 23.03
C GLU A 113 -22.73 -50.19 23.81
N PRO A 114 -23.79 -49.34 23.77
CA PRO A 114 -23.86 -47.95 23.28
C PRO A 114 -24.53 -46.96 24.26
N ALA A 115 -24.41 -45.65 23.94
CA ALA A 115 -25.35 -44.63 24.40
C ALA A 115 -25.74 -43.73 23.21
N GLN A 116 -26.99 -43.85 22.73
CA GLN A 116 -27.49 -43.05 21.61
C GLN A 116 -27.80 -41.62 22.06
N VAL A 117 -27.30 -40.62 21.34
CA VAL A 117 -27.67 -39.20 21.50
C VAL A 117 -28.33 -38.72 20.21
N GLU A 118 -29.46 -38.01 20.35
CA GLU A 118 -30.31 -37.61 19.23
C GLU A 118 -29.61 -36.65 18.26
N ARG A 119 -29.85 -36.83 16.96
CA ARG A 119 -29.54 -35.82 15.93
C ARG A 119 -30.69 -34.80 15.88
N PRO A 120 -30.47 -33.51 16.17
CA PRO A 120 -31.46 -32.48 15.86
C PRO A 120 -31.65 -32.35 14.34
N LEU A 121 -32.88 -32.12 13.92
CA LEU A 121 -33.28 -31.96 12.52
C LEU A 121 -32.74 -30.63 11.93
N PRO A 122 -32.48 -30.56 10.60
CA PRO A 122 -32.06 -29.33 9.95
C PRO A 122 -33.17 -28.28 10.02
N VAL A 123 -32.85 -27.08 10.51
CA VAL A 123 -33.78 -25.95 10.59
C VAL A 123 -34.15 -25.48 9.19
N LYS A 124 -35.45 -25.31 8.94
CA LYS A 124 -36.01 -24.97 7.64
C LYS A 124 -35.85 -23.47 7.36
N GLU A 125 -34.82 -23.13 6.58
CA GLU A 125 -34.51 -21.75 6.20
C GLU A 125 -35.71 -21.07 5.52
N SER A 126 -36.15 -19.95 6.10
CA SER A 126 -37.37 -19.26 5.68
C SER A 126 -37.03 -18.00 4.91
N ALA A 127 -37.19 -18.04 3.59
CA ALA A 127 -36.86 -16.92 2.71
C ALA A 127 -37.69 -15.67 3.01
N LEU A 128 -37.03 -14.58 3.39
CA LEU A 128 -37.64 -13.26 3.55
C LEU A 128 -37.96 -12.65 2.16
N PRO A 129 -39.15 -12.07 1.96
CA PRO A 129 -39.53 -11.49 0.67
C PRO A 129 -38.75 -10.18 0.40
N VAL A 130 -37.91 -10.19 -0.63
CA VAL A 130 -37.20 -8.99 -1.11
C VAL A 130 -38.21 -7.99 -1.65
N LYS A 131 -38.39 -6.87 -0.96
CA LYS A 131 -39.34 -5.82 -1.34
C LYS A 131 -38.67 -4.81 -2.28
N THR A 132 -38.74 -5.06 -3.58
CA THR A 132 -38.12 -4.22 -4.62
C THR A 132 -38.71 -2.81 -4.64
N VAL A 133 -37.97 -1.84 -4.08
CA VAL A 133 -38.33 -0.41 -4.16
C VAL A 133 -37.72 0.17 -5.43
N SER A 134 -38.55 0.36 -6.46
CA SER A 134 -38.14 1.00 -7.71
C SER A 134 -38.14 2.53 -7.55
N PRO A 135 -37.02 3.25 -7.77
CA PRO A 135 -37.00 4.71 -7.70
C PRO A 135 -37.83 5.34 -8.82
N ASN A 136 -38.79 6.18 -8.46
CA ASN A 136 -39.67 6.84 -9.42
C ASN A 136 -38.93 7.97 -10.15
N VAL A 137 -38.92 7.95 -11.49
CA VAL A 137 -38.21 8.95 -12.31
C VAL A 137 -39.11 10.17 -12.55
N PRO A 138 -38.73 11.38 -12.14
CA PRO A 138 -39.52 12.58 -12.42
C PRO A 138 -39.51 12.92 -13.91
N GLU A 139 -40.68 13.21 -14.48
CA GLU A 139 -40.82 13.56 -15.90
C GLU A 139 -40.20 14.92 -16.25
N LYS A 140 -39.80 15.04 -17.51
CA LYS A 140 -39.11 16.19 -18.08
C LYS A 140 -40.13 17.23 -18.60
N PRO A 141 -40.12 18.49 -18.10
CA PRO A 141 -41.12 19.47 -18.51
C PRO A 141 -40.97 19.85 -20.00
N ILE A 142 -42.10 19.90 -20.71
CA ILE A 142 -42.18 20.23 -22.13
C ILE A 142 -42.33 21.75 -22.29
N THR A 143 -41.37 22.40 -22.95
CA THR A 143 -41.43 23.83 -23.29
C THR A 143 -42.02 24.04 -24.68
N ASN A 144 -43.24 24.55 -24.74
CA ASN A 144 -43.90 24.96 -26.00
C ASN A 144 -43.20 26.21 -26.60
N PRO A 145 -42.93 26.25 -27.91
CA PRO A 145 -42.48 27.47 -28.58
C PRO A 145 -43.65 28.45 -28.77
N VAL A 146 -43.44 29.71 -28.37
CA VAL A 146 -44.44 30.78 -28.55
C VAL A 146 -44.52 31.19 -30.02
N GLN A 147 -45.71 31.10 -30.62
CA GLN A 147 -45.98 31.74 -31.92
C GLN A 147 -46.17 33.24 -31.72
N VAL A 148 -45.39 34.06 -32.45
CA VAL A 148 -45.65 35.50 -32.58
C VAL A 148 -46.38 35.76 -33.89
N LYS A 149 -47.40 36.62 -33.82
CA LYS A 149 -48.45 36.77 -34.82
C LYS A 149 -48.06 37.73 -35.95
N THR A 150 -48.53 37.44 -37.17
CA THR A 150 -48.44 38.33 -38.33
C THR A 150 -49.30 39.58 -38.20
N ASN A 151 -48.91 40.65 -38.91
CA ASN A 151 -49.88 41.48 -39.65
C ASN A 151 -49.20 42.26 -40.80
N PRO A 152 -49.85 42.44 -41.97
CA PRO A 152 -49.29 43.15 -43.12
C PRO A 152 -49.85 44.57 -43.31
N ALA A 153 -49.18 45.38 -44.14
CA ALA A 153 -49.73 46.56 -44.81
C ALA A 153 -49.14 46.65 -46.24
N VAL A 154 -49.88 47.19 -47.21
CA VAL A 154 -49.71 46.87 -48.64
C VAL A 154 -49.88 48.10 -49.57
N SER A 155 -49.03 48.16 -50.61
CA SER A 155 -49.14 48.92 -51.89
C SER A 155 -49.36 50.43 -51.93
N THR A 156 -48.42 51.15 -52.59
CA THR A 156 -48.57 51.75 -53.95
C THR A 156 -47.15 52.11 -54.47
N VAL A 157 -46.65 51.73 -55.66
CA VAL A 157 -47.07 52.05 -57.06
C VAL A 157 -46.85 53.55 -57.35
N SER A 158 -46.06 54.02 -58.34
CA SER A 158 -45.84 53.59 -59.74
C SER A 158 -44.41 53.95 -60.30
N PRO A 159 -44.05 53.69 -61.59
CA PRO A 159 -42.65 53.61 -62.05
C PRO A 159 -42.13 54.70 -63.03
N SER A 160 -40.83 54.68 -63.32
CA SER A 160 -40.22 55.18 -64.58
C SER A 160 -39.07 54.27 -65.04
N LYS A 161 -38.59 54.43 -66.29
CA LYS A 161 -37.74 53.45 -67.02
C LYS A 161 -36.25 53.89 -67.18
N PRO A 162 -35.33 52.99 -67.61
CA PRO A 162 -33.86 53.11 -67.49
C PRO A 162 -33.23 53.79 -68.75
N PRO A 163 -31.91 53.71 -69.10
CA PRO A 163 -30.80 52.95 -68.51
C PRO A 163 -29.42 53.67 -68.45
N VAL A 164 -28.35 52.88 -68.25
CA VAL A 164 -26.95 52.98 -68.78
C VAL A 164 -25.86 52.91 -67.70
N ASN A 165 -24.90 51.99 -67.92
CA ASN A 165 -23.61 51.81 -67.24
C ASN A 165 -23.67 51.47 -65.72
N ARG A 166 -22.78 50.63 -65.17
CA ARG A 166 -21.54 50.03 -65.70
C ARG A 166 -21.34 48.66 -65.04
N GLU A 167 -20.97 47.63 -65.79
CA GLU A 167 -20.48 46.38 -65.20
C GLU A 167 -19.05 46.57 -64.67
N SER A 168 -18.91 47.14 -63.47
CA SER A 168 -17.67 47.02 -62.72
C SER A 168 -17.56 45.58 -62.21
N MET A 169 -16.58 44.83 -62.72
CA MET A 169 -16.17 43.56 -62.12
C MET A 169 -15.61 43.83 -60.71
N VAL A 170 -16.48 43.88 -59.72
CA VAL A 170 -16.11 43.82 -58.31
C VAL A 170 -15.61 42.40 -58.06
N LYS A 171 -14.33 42.16 -58.36
CA LYS A 171 -13.62 40.95 -57.92
C LYS A 171 -13.93 40.78 -56.44
N PRO A 172 -14.57 39.68 -56.01
CA PRO A 172 -14.93 39.52 -54.61
C PRO A 172 -13.62 39.52 -53.82
N ARG A 173 -13.38 40.61 -53.07
CA ARG A 173 -12.27 40.66 -52.11
C ARG A 173 -12.58 39.64 -51.04
N TYR A 174 -12.10 38.42 -51.27
CA TYR A 174 -12.24 37.28 -50.40
C TYR A 174 -11.54 37.62 -49.09
N LYS A 175 -12.29 38.24 -48.16
CA LYS A 175 -11.80 38.61 -46.84
C LYS A 175 -11.45 37.29 -46.16
N TYR A 176 -10.16 36.95 -46.22
CA TYR A 176 -9.65 35.70 -45.73
C TYR A 176 -10.01 35.63 -44.24
N ASN A 177 -10.90 34.70 -43.89
CA ASN A 177 -11.55 34.69 -42.58
C ASN A 177 -10.60 34.14 -41.52
N PHE A 178 -9.53 34.89 -41.25
CA PHE A 178 -8.43 34.54 -40.35
C PHE A 178 -8.94 34.18 -38.95
N TRP A 179 -10.00 34.86 -38.50
CA TRP A 179 -10.73 34.53 -37.27
C TRP A 179 -11.37 33.13 -37.29
N ARG A 180 -11.97 32.69 -38.41
CA ARG A 180 -12.49 31.31 -38.54
C ARG A 180 -11.37 30.28 -38.53
N ILE A 181 -10.24 30.57 -39.17
CA ILE A 181 -9.05 29.69 -39.17
C ILE A 181 -8.46 29.60 -37.75
N GLY A 182 -8.40 30.72 -37.02
CA GLY A 182 -8.01 30.78 -35.61
C GLY A 182 -8.93 29.93 -34.71
N ILE A 183 -10.26 30.04 -34.89
CA ILE A 183 -11.23 29.21 -34.15
C ILE A 183 -11.02 27.72 -34.46
N VAL A 184 -10.90 27.32 -35.73
CA VAL A 184 -10.68 25.91 -36.12
C VAL A 184 -9.37 25.38 -35.52
N SER A 185 -8.28 26.16 -35.59
CA SER A 185 -7.00 25.81 -34.99
C SER A 185 -7.12 25.64 -33.47
N PHE A 186 -7.78 26.57 -32.78
CA PHE A 186 -8.01 26.51 -31.34
C PHE A 186 -8.86 25.28 -30.93
N VAL A 187 -9.90 24.93 -31.70
CA VAL A 187 -10.72 23.74 -31.46
C VAL A 187 -9.91 22.45 -31.66
N VAL A 188 -9.11 22.36 -32.73
CA VAL A 188 -8.24 21.19 -32.97
C VAL A 188 -7.19 21.03 -31.87
N LEU A 189 -6.54 22.12 -31.44
CA LEU A 189 -5.58 22.10 -30.33
C LEU A 189 -6.25 21.72 -29.00
N SER A 190 -7.45 22.24 -28.72
CA SER A 190 -8.23 21.90 -27.52
C SER A 190 -8.64 20.42 -27.52
N LEU A 191 -9.05 19.87 -28.66
CA LEU A 191 -9.37 18.45 -28.81
C LEU A 191 -8.11 17.58 -28.60
N ALA A 192 -6.99 17.92 -29.24
CA ALA A 192 -5.73 17.22 -29.08
C ALA A 192 -5.22 17.22 -27.64
N TYR A 193 -5.29 18.36 -26.94
CA TYR A 193 -4.97 18.47 -25.53
C TYR A 193 -5.89 17.60 -24.66
N THR A 194 -7.19 17.57 -24.97
CA THR A 194 -8.18 16.75 -24.26
C THR A 194 -7.90 15.26 -24.44
N VAL A 195 -7.58 14.81 -25.66
CA VAL A 195 -7.19 13.41 -25.94
C VAL A 195 -5.88 13.05 -25.23
N TYR A 196 -4.87 13.92 -25.28
CA TYR A 196 -3.61 13.72 -24.54
C TYR A 196 -3.86 13.58 -23.02
N LYS A 197 -4.67 14.46 -22.44
CA LYS A 197 -5.08 14.40 -21.03
C LYS A 197 -5.90 13.13 -20.72
N PHE A 198 -6.75 12.66 -21.62
CA PHE A 198 -7.51 11.42 -21.45
C PHE A 198 -6.58 10.19 -21.46
N VAL A 199 -5.60 10.14 -22.36
CA VAL A 199 -4.59 9.07 -22.37
C VAL A 199 -3.73 9.10 -21.11
N ALA A 200 -3.39 10.28 -20.57
CA ALA A 200 -2.72 10.40 -19.28
C ALA A 200 -3.61 9.91 -18.12
N TYR A 201 -4.89 10.28 -18.10
CA TYR A 201 -5.88 9.83 -17.10
C TYR A 201 -6.07 8.31 -17.09
N GLN A 202 -6.12 7.66 -18.27
CA GLN A 202 -6.21 6.19 -18.39
C GLN A 202 -4.91 5.46 -17.98
N LYS A 203 -3.79 6.17 -17.86
CA LYS A 203 -2.48 5.63 -17.45
C LYS A 203 -2.10 5.96 -15.99
N LEU A 204 -3.04 6.50 -15.21
CA LEU A 204 -2.82 6.75 -13.79
C LEU A 204 -2.72 5.42 -13.03
N GLY A 205 -1.62 5.25 -12.29
CA GLY A 205 -1.45 4.09 -11.42
C GLY A 205 -2.37 4.13 -10.20
N TYR A 206 -2.35 3.05 -9.42
CA TYR A 206 -3.00 2.98 -8.12
C TYR A 206 -1.94 2.97 -7.02
N ILE A 207 -2.28 3.55 -5.87
CA ILE A 207 -1.60 3.27 -4.61
C ILE A 207 -2.50 2.40 -3.73
N TYR A 208 -1.85 1.47 -3.04
CA TYR A 208 -2.44 0.50 -2.14
C TYR A 208 -1.89 0.76 -0.73
N VAL A 209 -2.75 0.86 0.27
CA VAL A 209 -2.31 1.17 1.65
C VAL A 209 -1.84 -0.07 2.40
N LEU A 210 -0.78 0.10 3.21
CA LEU A 210 -0.11 -0.97 3.99
C LEU A 210 -0.32 -0.85 5.52
N THR A 211 -0.99 0.22 5.97
CA THR A 211 -1.30 0.53 7.37
C THR A 211 -2.76 0.92 7.53
N ASP A 212 -3.24 0.98 8.77
CA ASP A 212 -4.56 1.53 9.07
C ASP A 212 -4.48 2.97 9.57
N GLU A 213 -5.61 3.68 9.47
CA GLU A 213 -5.80 5.10 9.80
C GLU A 213 -4.87 6.09 9.06
N LEU A 214 -4.48 5.77 7.82
CA LEU A 214 -3.66 6.68 7.01
C LEU A 214 -4.48 7.87 6.49
N LEU A 215 -4.29 9.04 7.11
CA LEU A 215 -5.01 10.28 6.75
C LEU A 215 -4.58 10.84 5.39
N VAL A 216 -5.56 11.12 4.52
CA VAL A 216 -5.36 11.85 3.26
C VAL A 216 -5.69 13.33 3.45
N ARG A 217 -4.88 14.24 2.90
CA ARG A 217 -4.95 15.68 3.21
C ARG A 217 -4.94 16.58 1.98
N THR A 218 -5.45 17.81 2.10
CA THR A 218 -5.42 18.84 1.03
C THR A 218 -4.02 19.36 0.67
N SER A 219 -3.02 19.06 1.49
CA SER A 219 -1.63 19.52 1.35
C SER A 219 -0.69 18.47 1.93
N SER A 220 0.56 18.45 1.44
CA SER A 220 1.68 17.71 2.04
C SER A 220 2.11 18.28 3.40
N GLU A 221 1.64 19.47 3.79
CA GLU A 221 1.95 20.05 5.10
C GLU A 221 1.23 19.31 6.26
N LYS A 222 1.88 19.29 7.43
CA LYS A 222 1.36 18.64 8.64
C LYS A 222 0.02 19.23 9.14
N ASN A 223 -0.36 20.42 8.65
CA ASN A 223 -1.59 21.12 9.01
C ASN A 223 -2.66 21.09 7.90
N GLY A 224 -2.44 20.37 6.79
CA GLY A 224 -3.42 20.22 5.71
C GLY A 224 -4.74 19.59 6.20
N LYS A 225 -5.87 20.12 5.73
CA LYS A 225 -7.22 19.63 6.08
C LYS A 225 -7.34 18.17 5.68
N VAL A 226 -7.84 17.31 6.57
CA VAL A 226 -8.14 15.91 6.27
C VAL A 226 -9.31 15.85 5.27
N LEU A 227 -9.10 15.11 4.17
CA LEU A 227 -10.11 14.82 3.15
C LEU A 227 -10.77 13.44 3.35
N GLY A 228 -10.05 12.51 3.98
CA GLY A 228 -10.52 11.17 4.29
C GLY A 228 -9.39 10.32 4.86
N SER A 229 -9.58 9.01 4.92
CA SER A 229 -8.57 8.06 5.41
C SER A 229 -8.47 6.82 4.52
N MET A 230 -7.30 6.18 4.52
CA MET A 230 -7.06 4.87 3.94
C MET A 230 -6.88 3.82 5.06
N ASN A 231 -7.26 2.57 4.78
CA ASN A 231 -7.19 1.42 5.69
C ASN A 231 -6.88 0.16 4.87
N LEU A 232 -6.01 -0.72 5.39
CA LEU A 232 -5.50 -1.93 4.72
C LEU A 232 -6.61 -2.85 4.19
N PHE A 233 -7.75 -2.90 4.89
CA PHE A 233 -8.92 -3.72 4.56
C PHE A 233 -10.07 -2.92 3.93
N GLY A 234 -9.88 -1.63 3.64
CA GLY A 234 -10.88 -0.75 3.04
C GLY A 234 -12.02 -0.33 3.98
N HIS A 235 -12.15 -0.95 5.15
CA HIS A 235 -13.20 -0.68 6.13
C HIS A 235 -12.58 -0.45 7.51
N ALA A 236 -12.63 0.79 8.00
CA ALA A 236 -12.31 1.09 9.40
C ALA A 236 -13.58 1.30 10.22
N ARG A 237 -13.70 0.61 11.35
CA ARG A 237 -14.59 1.02 12.43
C ARG A 237 -13.89 2.09 13.26
N GLY A 238 -14.60 3.17 13.59
CA GLY A 238 -14.14 4.16 14.56
C GLY A 238 -14.27 3.63 15.99
N ARG A 239 -13.82 4.45 16.97
CA ARG A 239 -13.94 4.13 18.42
C ARG A 239 -15.36 3.74 18.85
N ASP A 240 -16.39 4.33 18.22
CA ASP A 240 -17.80 4.06 18.48
C ASP A 240 -18.32 2.78 17.80
N ASN A 241 -17.43 1.96 17.21
CA ASN A 241 -17.72 0.80 16.36
C ASN A 241 -18.52 1.11 15.08
N LYS A 242 -18.68 2.39 14.73
CA LYS A 242 -19.33 2.88 13.50
C LYS A 242 -18.36 2.87 12.33
N ASP A 243 -18.84 2.52 11.13
CA ASP A 243 -18.03 2.55 9.92
C ASP A 243 -17.62 3.98 9.54
N VAL A 244 -16.35 4.15 9.17
CA VAL A 244 -15.76 5.40 8.67
C VAL A 244 -15.50 5.25 7.18
N LEU A 245 -15.68 6.31 6.40
CA LEU A 245 -15.33 6.32 4.98
C LEU A 245 -13.81 6.10 4.81
N THR A 246 -13.44 4.90 4.37
CA THR A 246 -12.06 4.51 4.10
C THR A 246 -11.85 3.91 2.72
N PHE A 247 -10.63 4.08 2.20
CA PHE A 247 -10.22 3.56 0.90
C PHE A 247 -9.06 2.57 1.06
N ALA A 248 -9.14 1.39 0.46
CA ALA A 248 -8.02 0.43 0.40
C ALA A 248 -7.01 0.79 -0.70
N GLU A 249 -7.52 1.34 -1.79
CA GLU A 249 -6.79 1.78 -2.97
C GLU A 249 -7.26 3.17 -3.39
N LEU A 250 -6.35 4.01 -3.90
CA LEU A 250 -6.66 5.31 -4.51
C LEU A 250 -5.88 5.47 -5.81
N LYS A 251 -6.45 6.21 -6.77
CA LYS A 251 -5.75 6.55 -8.02
C LYS A 251 -4.69 7.61 -7.76
N LEU A 252 -3.50 7.43 -8.34
CA LEU A 252 -2.47 8.45 -8.37
C LEU A 252 -2.92 9.62 -9.26
N TYR A 253 -2.57 10.85 -8.86
CA TYR A 253 -2.71 12.03 -9.72
C TYR A 253 -1.51 12.17 -10.67
N SER A 254 -0.33 11.79 -10.18
CA SER A 254 0.90 11.62 -10.94
C SER A 254 1.65 10.43 -10.36
N ASN A 255 2.38 9.70 -11.21
CA ASN A 255 3.27 8.61 -10.78
C ASN A 255 4.56 9.17 -10.12
N GLU A 256 4.77 10.49 -10.15
CA GLU A 256 5.88 11.18 -9.50
C GLU A 256 5.61 11.44 -8.01
N LYS A 257 6.56 11.05 -7.16
CA LYS A 257 6.56 11.30 -5.72
C LYS A 257 6.96 12.75 -5.42
N GLN A 258 6.10 13.48 -4.73
CA GLN A 258 6.33 14.88 -4.34
C GLN A 258 6.94 14.94 -2.93
N GLY A 259 8.27 14.88 -2.88
CA GLY A 259 9.03 14.83 -1.61
C GLY A 259 8.76 13.52 -0.85
N ALA A 260 8.15 13.62 0.33
CA ALA A 260 7.75 12.44 1.11
C ALA A 260 6.34 11.91 0.78
N PHE A 261 5.61 12.52 -0.16
CA PHE A 261 4.18 12.26 -0.40
C PHE A 261 3.90 11.79 -1.84
N TYR A 262 2.89 10.93 -2.00
CA TYR A 262 2.19 10.78 -3.27
C TYR A 262 1.04 11.77 -3.35
N LYS A 263 0.79 12.27 -4.57
CA LYS A 263 -0.37 13.08 -4.91
C LYS A 263 -1.44 12.17 -5.48
N VAL A 264 -2.62 12.14 -4.88
CA VAL A 264 -3.67 11.13 -5.10
C VAL A 264 -5.00 11.80 -5.45
N ILE A 265 -5.96 10.98 -5.88
CA ILE A 265 -7.31 11.39 -6.22
C ILE A 265 -8.30 10.69 -5.28
N MET A 266 -9.20 11.45 -4.66
CA MET A 266 -10.01 11.00 -3.50
C MET A 266 -11.26 10.17 -3.81
N SER A 267 -11.63 9.96 -5.07
CA SER A 267 -12.95 9.44 -5.45
C SER A 267 -12.96 8.80 -6.84
N ASP A 268 -14.13 8.33 -7.30
CA ASP A 268 -14.44 8.09 -8.72
C ASP A 268 -14.52 9.41 -9.51
N PHE A 269 -13.38 10.08 -9.54
CA PHE A 269 -13.15 11.40 -10.09
C PHE A 269 -13.27 11.35 -11.61
N PRO A 270 -14.32 11.94 -12.21
CA PRO A 270 -14.53 11.87 -13.64
C PRO A 270 -13.40 12.59 -14.38
N PHE A 271 -13.11 12.15 -15.61
CA PHE A 271 -12.05 12.73 -16.43
C PHE A 271 -12.14 14.27 -16.55
N ILE A 272 -13.34 14.85 -16.53
CA ILE A 272 -13.58 16.30 -16.50
C ILE A 272 -12.86 16.98 -15.32
N SER A 273 -12.92 16.39 -14.12
CA SER A 273 -12.25 16.95 -12.94
C SER A 273 -10.72 16.87 -13.02
N TYR A 274 -10.18 15.85 -13.72
CA TYR A 274 -8.76 15.73 -14.05
C TYR A 274 -8.32 16.71 -15.15
N LEU A 275 -9.19 16.99 -16.12
CA LEU A 275 -8.94 17.97 -17.19
C LEU A 275 -8.82 19.40 -16.65
N PHE A 276 -9.64 19.74 -15.63
CA PHE A 276 -9.69 21.07 -15.02
C PHE A 276 -8.97 21.18 -13.65
N ASN A 277 -8.26 20.13 -13.22
CA ASN A 277 -7.54 20.05 -11.93
C ASN A 277 -8.41 20.43 -10.70
N LEU A 278 -9.66 19.97 -10.64
CA LEU A 278 -10.61 20.34 -9.58
C LEU A 278 -10.23 19.75 -8.20
N ASN A 279 -10.84 20.30 -7.14
CA ASN A 279 -10.33 20.31 -5.77
C ASN A 279 -10.19 18.95 -5.02
N ASP A 280 -10.50 17.81 -5.63
CA ASP A 280 -10.52 16.49 -4.96
C ASP A 280 -9.13 15.80 -4.92
N ILE A 281 -8.07 16.62 -4.93
CA ILE A 281 -6.67 16.23 -4.89
C ILE A 281 -6.25 15.99 -3.43
N GLY A 282 -5.80 14.78 -3.15
CA GLY A 282 -5.23 14.39 -1.86
C GLY A 282 -3.71 14.30 -1.87
N TYR A 283 -3.13 14.33 -0.67
CA TYR A 283 -1.73 14.02 -0.39
C TYR A 283 -1.66 12.90 0.65
N VAL A 284 -0.86 11.87 0.35
CA VAL A 284 -0.69 10.66 1.16
C VAL A 284 0.79 10.39 1.39
N TYR A 285 1.17 10.02 2.61
CA TYR A 285 2.57 9.82 2.96
C TYR A 285 3.12 8.53 2.32
N ALA A 286 4.14 8.68 1.47
CA ALA A 286 4.60 7.63 0.54
C ALA A 286 5.28 6.42 1.20
N LYS A 287 5.51 6.46 2.51
CA LYS A 287 6.05 5.34 3.31
C LYS A 287 4.97 4.31 3.68
N TYR A 288 3.70 4.70 3.67
CA TYR A 288 2.58 3.88 4.17
C TYR A 288 1.72 3.26 3.07
N VAL A 289 2.18 3.39 1.82
CA VAL A 289 1.50 2.90 0.62
C VAL A 289 2.52 2.34 -0.36
N THR A 290 2.07 1.41 -1.20
CA THR A 290 2.83 0.81 -2.31
C THR A 290 2.08 0.99 -3.62
N THR A 291 2.77 0.77 -4.74
CA THR A 291 2.14 0.65 -6.07
C THR A 291 1.99 -0.81 -6.51
N ASP A 292 2.48 -1.79 -5.73
CA ASP A 292 2.27 -3.21 -6.00
C ASP A 292 1.03 -3.75 -5.27
N LYS A 293 0.12 -4.37 -6.02
CA LYS A 293 -1.08 -5.00 -5.46
C LYS A 293 -0.75 -6.30 -4.73
N ASN A 294 0.32 -7.01 -5.10
CA ASN A 294 0.72 -8.27 -4.47
C ASN A 294 1.30 -8.03 -3.07
N GLU A 295 2.08 -6.96 -2.88
CA GLU A 295 2.51 -6.49 -1.57
C GLU A 295 1.31 -6.17 -0.66
N GLN A 296 0.32 -5.36 -1.11
CA GLN A 296 -0.89 -5.13 -0.29
C GLN A 296 -1.63 -6.43 0.02
N GLN A 297 -1.83 -7.32 -0.96
CA GLN A 297 -2.47 -8.62 -0.73
C GLN A 297 -1.71 -9.47 0.28
N THR A 298 -0.37 -9.35 0.34
CA THR A 298 0.47 -10.05 1.32
C THR A 298 0.27 -9.50 2.73
N TYR A 299 0.24 -8.16 2.91
CA TYR A 299 -0.13 -7.53 4.18
C TYR A 299 -1.56 -7.92 4.59
N GLN A 300 -2.53 -7.80 3.69
CA GLN A 300 -3.92 -8.19 3.93
C GLN A 300 -4.02 -9.66 4.36
N LYS A 301 -3.34 -10.58 3.67
CA LYS A 301 -3.31 -12.02 4.00
C LYS A 301 -2.78 -12.25 5.41
N ILE A 302 -1.63 -11.68 5.75
CA ILE A 302 -0.94 -11.90 7.04
C ILE A 302 -1.75 -11.35 8.22
N PHE A 303 -2.36 -10.17 8.07
CA PHE A 303 -3.12 -9.50 9.15
C PHE A 303 -4.63 -9.82 9.14
N LYS A 304 -5.16 -10.53 8.13
CA LYS A 304 -6.58 -10.89 8.02
C LYS A 304 -7.18 -11.51 9.31
N PRO A 305 -6.48 -12.38 10.06
CA PRO A 305 -7.06 -13.02 11.26
C PRO A 305 -7.25 -12.07 12.45
N ILE A 306 -6.59 -10.90 12.46
CA ILE A 306 -6.72 -9.86 13.49
C ILE A 306 -7.49 -8.63 13.01
N LYS A 307 -8.03 -8.65 11.77
CA LYS A 307 -8.65 -7.46 11.12
C LYS A 307 -9.83 -6.86 11.89
N ASP A 308 -10.51 -7.67 12.69
CA ASP A 308 -11.72 -7.28 13.43
C ASP A 308 -11.41 -6.83 14.87
N ASP A 309 -10.18 -7.02 15.36
CA ASP A 309 -9.71 -6.41 16.61
C ASP A 309 -9.16 -5.01 16.34
N TYR A 310 -9.97 -4.00 16.64
CA TYR A 310 -9.59 -2.60 16.47
C TYR A 310 -8.36 -2.21 17.30
N TYR A 311 -8.15 -2.80 18.48
CA TYR A 311 -7.09 -2.38 19.41
C TYR A 311 -5.74 -2.99 19.05
N GLU A 312 -5.69 -4.29 18.75
CA GLU A 312 -4.47 -4.94 18.26
C GLU A 312 -4.03 -4.31 16.94
N LEU A 313 -4.94 -4.26 15.96
CA LEU A 313 -4.65 -3.75 14.62
C LEU A 313 -4.19 -2.28 14.66
N LYS A 314 -4.79 -1.43 15.51
CA LYS A 314 -4.37 -0.03 15.68
C LYS A 314 -3.06 0.13 16.47
N SER A 315 -2.78 -0.76 17.43
CA SER A 315 -1.49 -0.75 18.16
C SER A 315 -0.32 -1.14 17.25
N LEU A 316 -0.60 -1.93 16.22
CA LEU A 316 0.39 -2.42 15.27
C LEU A 316 0.74 -1.35 14.23
N GLU A 317 1.59 -0.40 14.62
CA GLU A 317 2.14 0.62 13.71
C GLU A 317 2.80 -0.03 12.48
N TYR A 318 2.79 0.70 11.36
CA TYR A 318 3.42 0.28 10.10
C TYR A 318 4.84 -0.29 10.26
N ALA A 319 5.64 0.26 11.18
CA ALA A 319 6.99 -0.22 11.48
C ALA A 319 7.01 -1.74 11.81
N TYR A 320 6.13 -2.16 12.71
CA TYR A 320 6.00 -3.55 13.14
C TYR A 320 5.33 -4.40 12.06
N ARG A 321 4.37 -3.85 11.31
CA ARG A 321 3.76 -4.55 10.16
C ARG A 321 4.81 -4.93 9.12
N ALA A 322 5.63 -3.97 8.69
CA ALA A 322 6.69 -4.18 7.73
C ALA A 322 7.71 -5.22 8.22
N ILE A 323 8.09 -5.18 9.51
CA ILE A 323 9.00 -6.17 10.12
C ILE A 323 8.37 -7.58 10.13
N ILE A 324 7.10 -7.74 10.53
CA ILE A 324 6.40 -9.03 10.51
C ILE A 324 6.29 -9.57 9.07
N VAL A 325 5.86 -8.73 8.13
CA VAL A 325 5.73 -9.13 6.73
C VAL A 325 7.08 -9.54 6.17
N ASN A 326 8.13 -8.75 6.36
CA ASN A 326 9.49 -9.07 5.90
C ASN A 326 10.01 -10.37 6.53
N ALA A 327 9.76 -10.62 7.82
CA ALA A 327 10.18 -11.86 8.49
C ALA A 327 9.46 -13.11 7.94
N ILE A 328 8.19 -12.98 7.54
CA ILE A 328 7.38 -14.04 6.95
C ILE A 328 7.72 -14.27 5.47
N THR A 329 7.94 -13.20 4.69
CA THR A 329 8.19 -13.30 3.23
C THR A 329 9.62 -13.66 2.88
N THR A 330 10.61 -13.32 3.71
CA THR A 330 12.02 -13.70 3.46
C THR A 330 12.33 -15.16 3.79
N GLN A 331 11.45 -15.86 4.51
CA GLN A 331 11.66 -17.24 4.95
C GLN A 331 10.69 -18.20 4.26
N PRO A 332 11.16 -19.10 3.35
CA PRO A 332 10.29 -20.00 2.59
C PRO A 332 9.38 -20.89 3.44
N ALA A 333 9.82 -21.27 4.65
CA ALA A 333 9.02 -22.04 5.60
C ALA A 333 7.81 -21.24 6.13
N LEU A 334 7.94 -19.92 6.29
CA LEU A 334 6.91 -19.06 6.90
C LEU A 334 5.99 -18.40 5.86
N MET A 335 6.43 -18.23 4.60
CA MET A 335 5.67 -17.56 3.51
C MET A 335 4.17 -17.96 3.40
N ARG A 336 3.83 -19.19 3.76
CA ARG A 336 2.45 -19.70 3.70
C ARG A 336 1.60 -19.30 4.92
N LEU A 337 2.23 -19.07 6.06
CA LEU A 337 1.59 -18.75 7.33
C LEU A 337 0.99 -17.33 7.35
N VAL A 338 0.18 -17.09 8.37
CA VAL A 338 -0.45 -15.81 8.74
C VAL A 338 -0.42 -15.66 10.27
N LEU A 339 -0.76 -14.48 10.82
CA LEU A 339 -0.94 -14.36 12.26
C LEU A 339 -2.09 -15.26 12.75
N LYS A 340 -1.96 -15.83 13.95
CA LYS A 340 -3.07 -16.50 14.63
C LYS A 340 -3.86 -15.47 15.44
N GLY A 341 -5.20 -15.55 15.39
CA GLY A 341 -6.07 -14.62 16.11
C GLY A 341 -6.08 -14.87 17.63
N PRO A 342 -6.62 -13.94 18.44
CA PRO A 342 -6.79 -14.11 19.88
C PRO A 342 -7.69 -15.31 20.22
N CYS A 343 -7.46 -15.92 21.39
CA CYS A 343 -8.35 -16.97 21.92
C CYS A 343 -9.67 -16.41 22.47
N ASP A 344 -9.59 -15.26 23.16
CA ASP A 344 -10.76 -14.59 23.69
C ASP A 344 -11.55 -13.97 22.53
N SER A 345 -12.88 -14.08 22.57
CA SER A 345 -13.76 -13.24 21.75
C SER A 345 -13.36 -11.76 21.94
N PRO A 346 -13.32 -10.93 20.87
CA PRO A 346 -12.72 -9.59 20.92
C PRO A 346 -13.45 -8.68 21.91
N SER A 347 -12.95 -8.68 23.16
CA SER A 347 -13.54 -7.93 24.26
C SER A 347 -13.08 -6.49 24.16
N MET A 348 -14.02 -5.54 24.16
CA MET A 348 -13.75 -4.13 23.84
C MET A 348 -12.87 -3.38 24.85
N ASN A 349 -12.32 -4.07 25.86
CA ASN A 349 -11.58 -3.49 26.97
C ASN A 349 -10.24 -4.21 27.19
N VAL A 350 -9.16 -3.50 26.82
CA VAL A 350 -7.82 -3.54 27.44
C VAL A 350 -6.90 -4.73 27.08
N ARG A 351 -5.84 -4.40 26.33
CA ARG A 351 -4.47 -4.97 26.31
C ARG A 351 -4.24 -6.45 25.96
N ASN A 352 -5.25 -7.32 25.96
CA ASN A 352 -5.07 -8.75 25.71
C ASN A 352 -4.86 -9.06 24.21
N ALA A 353 -3.62 -8.98 23.72
CA ALA A 353 -3.28 -9.28 22.33
C ALA A 353 -2.52 -10.63 22.20
N PRO A 354 -2.73 -11.42 21.14
CA PRO A 354 -1.90 -12.60 20.83
C PRO A 354 -0.48 -12.20 20.38
N LEU A 355 -0.32 -10.94 19.97
CA LEU A 355 0.91 -10.33 19.49
C LEU A 355 1.46 -9.33 20.52
N ARG A 356 2.75 -9.41 20.82
CA ARG A 356 3.46 -8.39 21.61
C ARG A 356 4.37 -7.57 20.73
N ILE A 357 4.36 -6.27 20.99
CA ILE A 357 5.24 -5.27 20.38
C ILE A 357 6.21 -4.72 21.43
N GLY A 358 7.44 -4.43 21.04
CA GLY A 358 8.30 -3.55 21.81
C GLY A 358 9.47 -2.97 21.02
N GLN A 359 10.17 -2.04 21.66
CA GLN A 359 11.39 -1.41 21.16
C GLN A 359 12.40 -1.28 22.29
N TYR A 360 13.69 -1.42 21.97
CA TYR A 360 14.77 -1.01 22.84
C TYR A 360 15.86 -0.27 22.06
N GLN A 361 16.47 0.72 22.69
CA GLN A 361 17.57 1.47 22.10
C GLN A 361 18.89 0.87 22.60
N ASN A 362 19.63 0.21 21.69
CA ASN A 362 21.03 -0.08 21.91
C ASN A 362 21.87 1.17 21.53
N ARG A 363 23.12 1.25 21.96
CA ARG A 363 24.00 2.43 21.79
C ARG A 363 24.07 2.92 20.34
N ASP A 364 24.07 1.99 19.39
CA ASP A 364 24.26 2.26 17.97
C ASP A 364 22.99 2.12 17.11
N LYS A 365 21.88 1.58 17.66
CA LYS A 365 20.62 1.37 16.91
C LYS A 365 19.39 1.17 17.81
N THR A 366 18.25 1.67 17.35
CA THR A 366 16.94 1.17 17.79
C THR A 366 16.72 -0.23 17.23
N VAL A 367 16.32 -1.16 18.09
CA VAL A 367 15.85 -2.49 17.70
C VAL A 367 14.39 -2.60 18.09
N PHE A 368 13.56 -3.03 17.15
CA PHE A 368 12.18 -3.42 17.38
C PHE A 368 12.13 -4.92 17.60
N PHE A 369 11.27 -5.38 18.50
CA PHE A 369 10.98 -6.81 18.66
C PHE A 369 9.48 -7.04 18.63
N VAL A 370 9.08 -8.17 18.04
CA VAL A 370 7.69 -8.62 17.97
C VAL A 370 7.64 -10.09 18.36
N LEU A 371 6.77 -10.45 19.30
CA LEU A 371 6.43 -11.84 19.59
C LEU A 371 5.07 -12.13 18.96
N VAL A 372 4.99 -13.13 18.09
CA VAL A 372 3.79 -13.49 17.34
C VAL A 372 3.48 -14.98 17.50
N GLN A 373 2.20 -15.36 17.51
CA GLN A 373 1.81 -16.74 17.19
C GLN A 373 1.41 -16.81 15.71
N LEU A 374 1.91 -17.79 14.97
CA LEU A 374 1.54 -18.00 13.57
C LEU A 374 0.49 -19.12 13.42
N SER A 375 -0.05 -19.24 12.22
CA SER A 375 -1.16 -20.15 11.89
C SER A 375 -0.83 -21.65 11.92
N ASP A 376 0.44 -22.01 12.06
CA ASP A 376 0.91 -23.36 12.39
C ASP A 376 0.80 -23.67 13.89
N GLY A 377 0.53 -22.65 14.72
CA GLY A 377 0.41 -22.75 16.17
C GLY A 377 1.67 -22.35 16.94
N ASN A 378 2.84 -22.23 16.29
CA ASN A 378 4.08 -21.93 16.98
C ASN A 378 4.21 -20.44 17.29
N TYR A 379 4.85 -20.11 18.42
CA TYR A 379 5.31 -18.74 18.70
C TYR A 379 6.67 -18.46 18.08
N TYR A 380 6.86 -17.22 17.62
CA TYR A 380 8.08 -16.71 17.01
C TYR A 380 8.49 -15.36 17.61
N SER A 381 9.79 -15.18 17.82
CA SER A 381 10.41 -13.88 18.09
C SER A 381 11.00 -13.31 16.80
N ILE A 382 10.59 -12.08 16.47
CA ILE A 382 11.01 -11.35 15.27
C ILE A 382 11.72 -10.07 15.73
N GLU A 383 13.01 -9.95 15.41
CA GLU A 383 13.78 -8.72 15.59
C GLU A 383 13.81 -7.91 14.29
N GLY A 384 13.79 -6.59 14.38
CA GLY A 384 13.96 -5.70 13.22
C GLY A 384 14.65 -4.38 13.55
N ASP A 385 15.17 -3.70 12.53
CA ASP A 385 15.95 -2.47 12.68
C ASP A 385 15.14 -1.19 12.43
N GLY A 386 15.79 -0.04 12.62
CA GLY A 386 15.23 1.29 12.34
C GLY A 386 14.76 1.54 10.90
N PHE A 387 15.08 0.64 9.96
CA PHE A 387 14.74 0.70 8.54
C PHE A 387 13.71 -0.37 8.13
N TYR A 388 13.18 -1.12 9.09
CA TYR A 388 12.20 -2.21 8.91
C TYR A 388 12.74 -3.47 8.22
N ASN A 389 14.07 -3.62 8.17
CA ASN A 389 14.68 -4.90 7.86
C ASN A 389 14.41 -5.85 9.03
N ALA A 390 13.85 -7.02 8.74
CA ALA A 390 13.67 -8.07 9.73
C ALA A 390 14.87 -9.03 9.73
N LEU A 391 15.25 -9.53 10.92
CA LEU A 391 16.04 -10.74 11.04
C LEU A 391 15.14 -11.97 10.86
N PRO A 392 15.69 -13.15 10.54
CA PRO A 392 14.93 -14.40 10.51
C PRO A 392 14.21 -14.62 11.84
N ALA A 393 12.90 -14.87 11.77
CA ALA A 393 12.05 -15.16 12.91
C ALA A 393 12.50 -16.45 13.61
N LYS A 394 12.84 -16.35 14.90
CA LYS A 394 13.28 -17.47 15.72
C LYS A 394 12.04 -18.15 16.34
N PRO A 395 11.84 -19.47 16.18
CA PRO A 395 10.81 -20.16 16.96
C PRO A 395 11.11 -20.09 18.45
N ILE A 396 10.07 -20.07 19.27
CA ILE A 396 10.16 -20.01 20.74
C ILE A 396 9.89 -21.41 21.32
N TYR A 397 10.67 -21.77 22.33
CA TYR A 397 10.63 -23.08 22.99
C TYR A 397 10.20 -22.94 24.46
N LEU A 398 9.54 -23.98 24.96
CA LEU A 398 9.18 -24.19 26.36
C LEU A 398 9.89 -25.47 26.82
N GLY A 399 11.08 -25.32 27.39
CA GLY A 399 12.01 -26.46 27.53
C GLY A 399 12.51 -26.89 26.14
N ASP A 400 12.40 -28.19 25.83
CA ASP A 400 12.80 -28.75 24.53
C ASP A 400 11.69 -28.70 23.47
N GLU A 401 10.44 -28.41 23.86
CA GLU A 401 9.28 -28.39 22.94
C GLU A 401 8.99 -27.00 22.38
N LEU A 402 8.36 -26.94 21.20
CA LEU A 402 7.92 -25.67 20.62
C LEU A 402 6.74 -25.08 21.41
N MET A 403 6.79 -23.78 21.67
CA MET A 403 5.72 -23.07 22.36
C MET A 403 4.48 -22.98 21.45
N GLN A 404 3.50 -23.88 21.69
CA GLN A 404 2.31 -24.04 20.84
C GLN A 404 0.97 -23.74 21.54
N ALA A 405 0.90 -23.84 22.87
CA ALA A 405 -0.28 -23.44 23.64
C ALA A 405 -0.74 -22.04 23.20
N ALA A 406 -2.02 -21.83 22.93
CA ALA A 406 -2.51 -20.51 22.55
C ALA A 406 -2.54 -19.60 23.80
N GLY A 407 -2.16 -18.33 23.65
CA GLY A 407 -2.06 -17.39 24.78
C GLY A 407 -2.07 -15.92 24.39
N LYS A 408 -2.12 -15.05 25.39
CA LYS A 408 -2.25 -13.60 25.26
C LYS A 408 -1.22 -12.87 26.10
N PHE A 409 -0.69 -11.77 25.58
CA PHE A 409 0.23 -10.89 26.30
C PHE A 409 -0.55 -9.82 27.09
N GLN A 410 -0.14 -9.63 28.34
CA GLN A 410 -0.62 -8.59 29.25
C GLN A 410 0.58 -7.74 29.73
N GLN A 411 0.46 -6.41 29.68
CA GLN A 411 1.49 -5.51 30.21
C GLN A 411 1.32 -5.34 31.73
N LYS A 412 2.27 -5.87 32.51
CA LYS A 412 2.27 -5.86 33.99
C LYS A 412 3.54 -5.15 34.49
N GLY A 413 3.42 -3.83 34.67
CA GLY A 413 4.55 -2.93 34.94
C GLY A 413 5.47 -2.80 33.72
N ASP A 414 6.78 -2.82 33.94
CA ASP A 414 7.81 -2.76 32.89
C ASP A 414 7.97 -4.09 32.11
N SER A 415 7.43 -5.18 32.66
CA SER A 415 7.43 -6.51 32.04
C SER A 415 6.08 -6.84 31.39
N PHE A 416 6.10 -7.76 30.43
CA PHE A 416 4.89 -8.38 29.91
C PHE A 416 4.82 -9.80 30.42
N ILE A 417 3.62 -10.25 30.79
CA ILE A 417 3.31 -11.65 31.07
C ILE A 417 2.45 -12.15 29.92
N TRP A 418 2.88 -13.21 29.27
CA TRP A 418 2.04 -14.06 28.46
C TRP A 418 1.30 -15.03 29.37
N GLU A 419 0.01 -15.24 29.12
CA GLU A 419 -0.87 -16.16 29.85
C GLU A 419 -1.50 -17.09 28.80
N SER A 420 -1.41 -18.41 29.01
CA SER A 420 -2.09 -19.38 28.14
C SER A 420 -3.61 -19.24 28.28
N CYS A 421 -4.36 -19.61 27.24
CA CYS A 421 -5.80 -19.35 27.19
C CYS A 421 -6.63 -20.30 28.06
N ASP A 422 -6.06 -21.43 28.43
CA ASP A 422 -6.50 -22.35 29.50
C ASP A 422 -5.91 -21.98 30.88
N LYS A 423 -4.97 -21.02 30.93
CA LYS A 423 -4.25 -20.48 32.10
C LYS A 423 -3.28 -21.41 32.83
N THR A 424 -3.03 -22.61 32.29
CA THR A 424 -2.09 -23.60 32.85
C THR A 424 -0.63 -23.16 32.82
N ILE A 425 -0.27 -22.21 31.94
CA ILE A 425 1.10 -21.71 31.77
C ILE A 425 1.09 -20.19 31.73
N THR A 426 1.97 -19.55 32.49
CA THR A 426 2.33 -18.14 32.28
C THR A 426 3.82 -17.99 31.99
N ALA A 427 4.17 -16.95 31.23
CA ALA A 427 5.53 -16.71 30.80
C ALA A 427 5.86 -15.21 30.85
N ARG A 428 6.84 -14.83 31.66
CA ARG A 428 7.36 -13.46 31.68
C ARG A 428 8.33 -13.27 30.53
N SER A 429 8.26 -12.11 29.88
CA SER A 429 9.29 -11.72 28.93
C SER A 429 9.73 -10.26 29.12
N ASN A 430 11.02 -10.10 29.40
CA ASN A 430 11.72 -8.83 29.44
C ASN A 430 12.50 -8.59 28.13
N LYS A 431 12.22 -7.45 27.48
CA LYS A 431 12.96 -6.91 26.30
C LYS A 431 13.00 -7.76 25.01
N GLY A 432 12.31 -8.90 24.92
CA GLY A 432 12.08 -9.60 23.65
C GLY A 432 12.32 -11.11 23.66
N GLU A 433 12.81 -11.67 24.78
CA GLU A 433 12.90 -13.12 25.01
C GLU A 433 12.15 -13.46 26.30
N PHE A 434 11.62 -14.69 26.42
CA PHE A 434 10.97 -15.12 27.66
C PHE A 434 12.04 -15.39 28.72
N ASP A 435 11.97 -14.67 29.85
CA ASP A 435 12.96 -14.70 30.93
C ASP A 435 12.53 -15.54 32.13
N TYR A 436 11.26 -15.96 32.17
CA TYR A 436 10.72 -16.86 33.20
C TYR A 436 9.45 -17.56 32.69
N PHE A 437 9.24 -18.81 33.09
CA PHE A 437 8.03 -19.59 32.85
C PHE A 437 7.51 -20.16 34.18
N GLU A 438 6.20 -20.17 34.36
CA GLU A 438 5.48 -20.66 35.52
C GLU A 438 4.36 -21.58 35.02
N VAL A 439 4.28 -22.80 35.56
CA VAL A 439 3.28 -23.82 35.19
C VAL A 439 2.57 -24.22 36.47
N GLU A 440 1.23 -24.21 36.45
CA GLU A 440 0.37 -24.57 37.60
C GLU A 440 0.13 -26.09 37.73
#